data_AF-X1HU17-F1
#
_entry.id   AF-X1HU17-F1
#
_cell.length_a   1.000
_cell.length_b   1.000
_cell.length_c   1.000
_cell.angle_alpha   90.00
_cell.angle_beta   90.00
_cell.angle_gamma   90.00
#
_symmetry.space_group_name_H-M   'P 1'
#
loop_
_entity.id
_entity.type
_entity.pdbx_description
1 polymer ?
#
loop_
_entity_poly.entity_id
_entity_poly.type
_entity_poly.pdbx_seq_one_letter_code
_entity_poly.pdbx_strand_id
1 'polypeptide(L)'
;MLELYTPDYEISNTKDRITIDLIKDGEEFLKQFDIDQNFVLDTVSLIYRYLRIKRKIPHNVYKFYIAAYYIVTRHPFAFSAHETKKDFCKRFSLQISSLEYCVDKIISLFGYIKFLDDMNFPYFIDPERDLSLEIIKNIVKSKIEAAMIKFLLYNRPINSQILTEGLVSDIVFEHKAFPEELFRQLYDIVSSLVEEEFTDHNEYVMLQQKYFI
;
A
#
# COMPACT_ATOMS: atom_id res chain seq x y z
N MET A 1 -0.11 51.51 6.93
CA MET A 1 0.43 50.15 7.08
C MET A 1 -0.22 49.35 5.97
N LEU A 2 0.51 49.06 4.89
CA LEU A 2 -0.01 48.26 3.77
C LEU A 2 -0.07 46.82 4.26
N GLU A 3 -1.27 46.35 4.61
CA GLU A 3 -1.49 44.93 4.81
C GLU A 3 -1.18 44.23 3.49
N LEU A 4 -0.11 43.43 3.50
CA LEU A 4 0.21 42.49 2.43
C LEU A 4 -0.88 41.42 2.42
N TYR A 5 -2.02 41.75 1.82
CA TYR A 5 -3.08 40.80 1.54
C TYR A 5 -2.55 39.88 0.44
N THR A 6 -1.99 38.74 0.83
CA THR A 6 -1.56 37.71 -0.10
C THR A 6 -2.78 36.84 -0.44
N PRO A 7 -3.27 36.85 -1.70
CA PRO A 7 -4.43 36.06 -2.11
C PRO A 7 -4.26 34.56 -1.81
N ASP A 8 -3.02 34.07 -1.83
CA ASP A 8 -2.68 32.68 -1.54
C ASP A 8 -3.05 32.25 -0.11
N TYR A 9 -3.06 33.17 0.86
CA TYR A 9 -3.40 32.85 2.25
C TYR A 9 -4.91 32.58 2.42
N GLU A 10 -5.77 33.36 1.76
CA GLU A 10 -7.23 33.11 1.74
C GLU A 10 -7.58 31.87 0.92
N ILE A 11 -6.90 31.64 -0.21
CA ILE A 11 -7.14 30.47 -1.08
C ILE A 11 -6.76 29.17 -0.35
N SER A 12 -5.63 29.14 0.37
CA SER A 12 -5.22 27.98 1.18
C SER A 12 -6.24 27.69 2.27
N ASN A 13 -6.67 28.72 3.01
CA ASN A 13 -7.66 28.58 4.09
C ASN A 13 -9.03 28.10 3.54
N THR A 14 -9.38 28.52 2.33
CA THR A 14 -10.62 28.09 1.66
C THR A 14 -10.55 26.63 1.23
N LYS A 15 -9.44 26.17 0.64
CA LYS A 15 -9.27 24.75 0.25
C LYS A 15 -9.28 23.84 1.47
N ASP A 16 -8.62 24.25 2.55
CA ASP A 16 -8.57 23.47 3.79
C ASP A 16 -9.95 23.35 4.44
N ARG A 17 -10.71 24.45 4.49
CA ARG A 17 -12.10 24.44 4.97
C ARG A 17 -13.00 23.54 4.12
N ILE A 18 -12.94 23.67 2.79
CA ILE A 18 -13.69 22.79 1.88
C ILE A 18 -13.31 21.33 2.11
N THR A 19 -12.02 21.03 2.31
CA THR A 19 -11.57 19.67 2.58
C THR A 19 -12.14 19.16 3.91
N ILE A 20 -12.16 19.99 4.96
CA ILE A 20 -12.75 19.66 6.27
C ILE A 20 -14.26 19.39 6.14
N ASP A 21 -14.98 20.17 5.36
CA ASP A 21 -16.41 19.95 5.14
C ASP A 21 -16.64 18.65 4.37
N LEU A 22 -15.87 18.41 3.30
CA LEU A 22 -15.97 17.18 2.50
C LEU A 22 -15.62 15.90 3.29
N ILE A 23 -14.75 15.96 4.30
CA ILE A 23 -14.47 14.80 5.17
C ILE A 23 -15.58 14.55 6.17
N LYS A 24 -16.22 15.59 6.70
CA LYS A 24 -17.40 15.44 7.57
C LYS A 24 -18.58 14.88 6.80
N ASP A 25 -18.87 15.45 5.63
CA ASP A 25 -19.93 14.97 4.74
C ASP A 25 -19.70 13.50 4.32
N GLY A 26 -18.44 13.15 4.04
CA GLY A 26 -18.05 11.78 3.72
C GLY A 26 -18.22 10.80 4.87
N GLU A 27 -17.84 11.19 6.09
CA GLU A 27 -18.05 10.40 7.30
C GLU A 27 -19.55 10.15 7.53
N GLU A 28 -20.38 11.20 7.46
CA GLU A 28 -21.83 11.10 7.62
C GLU A 28 -22.45 10.20 6.55
N PHE A 29 -22.01 10.34 5.30
CA PHE A 29 -22.43 9.48 4.20
C PHE A 29 -22.10 7.99 4.46
N LEU A 30 -20.90 7.67 4.93
CA LEU A 30 -20.49 6.27 5.20
C LEU A 30 -21.28 5.63 6.34
N LYS A 31 -21.62 6.42 7.38
CA LYS A 31 -22.41 5.93 8.53
C LYS A 31 -23.82 5.45 8.15
N GLN A 32 -24.33 5.84 6.99
CA GLN A 32 -25.63 5.38 6.48
C GLN A 32 -25.63 3.89 6.09
N PHE A 33 -24.46 3.25 5.96
CA PHE A 33 -24.30 1.88 5.46
C PHE A 33 -23.91 0.86 6.54
N ASP A 34 -24.05 1.20 7.83
CA ASP A 34 -23.72 0.32 8.97
C ASP A 34 -22.28 -0.24 8.91
N ILE A 35 -21.33 0.62 8.51
CA ILE A 35 -19.91 0.29 8.40
C ILE A 35 -19.26 0.43 9.78
N ASP A 36 -18.38 -0.51 10.14
CA ASP A 36 -17.56 -0.43 11.36
C ASP A 36 -16.77 0.89 11.43
N GLN A 37 -16.79 1.53 12.59
CA GLN A 37 -16.23 2.87 12.78
C GLN A 37 -14.72 2.93 12.48
N ASN A 38 -13.95 1.84 12.69
CA ASN A 38 -12.53 1.84 12.36
C ASN A 38 -12.33 1.96 10.84
N PHE A 39 -13.11 1.19 10.06
CA PHE A 39 -13.08 1.30 8.60
C PHE A 39 -13.56 2.66 8.09
N VAL A 40 -14.53 3.29 8.77
CA VAL A 40 -14.93 4.67 8.44
C VAL A 40 -13.75 5.62 8.61
N LEU A 41 -13.05 5.56 9.74
CA LEU A 41 -11.89 6.42 10.01
C LEU A 41 -10.76 6.22 8.98
N ASP A 42 -10.42 4.97 8.67
CA ASP A 42 -9.40 4.65 7.68
C ASP A 42 -9.78 5.14 6.27
N THR A 43 -11.05 4.97 5.90
CA THR A 43 -11.60 5.45 4.64
C THR A 43 -11.53 6.97 4.53
N VAL A 44 -11.96 7.68 5.58
CA VAL A 44 -11.92 9.16 5.63
C VAL A 44 -10.48 9.65 5.61
N SER A 45 -9.57 9.01 6.33
CA SER A 45 -8.13 9.32 6.32
C SER A 45 -7.52 9.18 4.92
N LEU A 46 -7.87 8.10 4.19
CA LEU A 46 -7.43 7.90 2.81
C LEU A 46 -7.95 9.00 1.87
N ILE A 47 -9.22 9.39 1.99
CA ILE A 47 -9.78 10.47 1.17
C ILE A 47 -9.23 11.84 1.53
N TYR A 48 -9.01 12.12 2.81
CA TYR A 48 -8.34 13.34 3.26
C TYR A 48 -6.97 13.51 2.58
N ARG A 49 -6.14 12.46 2.58
CA ARG A 49 -4.86 12.43 1.86
C ARG A 49 -5.05 12.68 0.37
N TYR A 50 -6.05 12.03 -0.23
CA TYR A 50 -6.30 12.12 -1.67
C TYR A 50 -6.67 13.56 -2.08
N LEU A 51 -7.57 14.20 -1.33
CA LEU A 51 -8.01 15.59 -1.55
C LEU A 51 -6.88 16.60 -1.34
N ARG A 52 -5.97 16.34 -0.39
CA ARG A 52 -4.80 17.17 -0.16
C ARG A 52 -3.84 17.19 -1.34
N ILE A 53 -3.51 16.02 -1.89
CA ILE A 53 -2.57 15.88 -3.01
C ILE A 53 -3.21 16.33 -4.32
N LYS A 54 -4.49 16.00 -4.54
CA LYS A 54 -5.19 16.41 -5.76
C LYS A 54 -5.39 17.93 -5.80
N ARG A 55 -5.14 18.49 -6.98
CA ARG A 55 -5.34 19.92 -7.25
C ARG A 55 -6.82 20.29 -7.44
N LYS A 56 -7.61 19.38 -8.00
CA LYS A 56 -9.05 19.58 -8.25
C LYS A 56 -9.87 18.55 -7.48
N ILE A 57 -10.91 19.03 -6.81
CA ILE A 57 -11.88 18.19 -6.11
C ILE A 57 -12.66 17.39 -7.17
N PRO A 58 -12.82 16.06 -7.02
CA PRO A 58 -13.63 15.27 -7.92
C PRO A 58 -15.08 15.76 -7.95
N HIS A 59 -15.72 15.68 -9.12
CA HIS A 59 -17.12 16.11 -9.27
C HIS A 59 -18.09 15.36 -8.36
N ASN A 60 -17.81 14.08 -8.07
CA ASN A 60 -18.56 13.29 -7.10
C ASN A 60 -17.58 12.59 -6.15
N VAL A 61 -17.34 13.19 -4.99
CA VAL A 61 -16.43 12.67 -3.97
C VAL A 61 -16.97 11.43 -3.27
N TYR A 62 -18.30 11.26 -3.17
CA TYR A 62 -18.93 10.11 -2.51
C TYR A 62 -18.56 8.78 -3.18
N LYS A 63 -18.42 8.77 -4.51
CA LYS A 63 -17.89 7.60 -5.24
C LYS A 63 -16.47 7.24 -4.81
N PHE A 64 -15.64 8.24 -4.50
CA PHE A 64 -14.29 8.02 -3.98
C PHE A 64 -14.32 7.47 -2.56
N TYR A 65 -15.24 7.91 -1.69
CA TYR A 65 -15.40 7.29 -0.36
C TYR A 65 -15.73 5.79 -0.45
N ILE A 66 -16.66 5.40 -1.33
CA ILE A 66 -16.96 3.97 -1.55
C ILE A 66 -15.75 3.20 -2.11
N ALA A 67 -14.99 3.81 -3.02
CA ALA A 67 -13.77 3.21 -3.55
C ALA A 67 -12.65 3.09 -2.51
N ALA A 68 -12.48 4.09 -1.66
CA ALA A 68 -11.53 4.07 -0.55
C ALA A 68 -11.92 2.99 0.47
N TYR A 69 -13.21 2.86 0.79
CA TYR A 69 -13.71 1.79 1.65
C TYR A 69 -13.45 0.40 1.04
N TYR A 70 -13.65 0.25 -0.27
CA TYR A 70 -13.27 -0.98 -0.99
C TYR A 70 -11.78 -1.30 -0.86
N ILE A 71 -10.89 -0.31 -0.95
CA ILE A 71 -9.44 -0.53 -0.80
C ILE A 71 -9.11 -0.92 0.64
N VAL A 72 -9.62 -0.18 1.63
CA VAL A 72 -9.35 -0.40 3.05
C VAL A 72 -9.80 -1.79 3.52
N THR A 73 -10.98 -2.24 3.07
CA THR A 73 -11.51 -3.58 3.41
C THR A 73 -10.81 -4.72 2.67
N ARG A 74 -9.85 -4.41 1.80
CA ARG A 74 -9.07 -5.34 0.98
C ARG A 74 -7.59 -5.32 1.35
N HIS A 75 -7.28 -5.05 2.60
CA HIS A 75 -5.94 -5.27 3.14
C HIS A 75 -5.61 -6.79 3.13
N PRO A 76 -4.36 -7.22 2.88
CA PRO A 76 -3.96 -8.64 2.92
C PRO A 76 -4.44 -9.39 4.17
N PHE A 77 -4.29 -8.81 5.37
CA PHE A 77 -4.80 -9.40 6.63
C PHE A 77 -6.33 -9.53 6.73
N ALA A 78 -7.09 -8.97 5.79
CA ALA A 78 -8.54 -9.19 5.71
C ALA A 78 -8.89 -10.49 4.96
N PHE A 79 -7.91 -11.29 4.53
CA PHE A 79 -8.16 -12.58 3.90
C PHE A 79 -9.01 -13.49 4.83
N SER A 80 -10.07 -14.16 4.36
CA SER A 80 -10.59 -14.19 2.98
C SER A 80 -11.70 -13.14 2.75
N ALA A 81 -11.37 -12.07 2.03
CA ALA A 81 -12.34 -11.04 1.65
C ALA A 81 -12.94 -11.34 0.26
N HIS A 82 -13.66 -12.45 0.09
CA HIS A 82 -14.12 -12.92 -1.24
C HIS A 82 -15.45 -12.30 -1.73
N GLU A 83 -15.84 -11.12 -1.27
CA GLU A 83 -17.03 -10.44 -1.80
C GLU A 83 -16.80 -10.07 -3.29
N THR A 84 -17.76 -10.31 -4.18
CA THR A 84 -17.59 -9.89 -5.58
C THR A 84 -17.72 -8.38 -5.70
N LYS A 85 -17.01 -7.76 -6.67
CA LYS A 85 -17.20 -6.34 -6.99
C LYS A 85 -18.67 -6.01 -7.27
N LYS A 86 -19.41 -6.94 -7.88
CA LYS A 86 -20.83 -6.78 -8.18
C LYS A 86 -21.67 -6.65 -6.91
N ASP A 87 -21.45 -7.54 -5.94
CA ASP A 87 -22.19 -7.54 -4.69
C ASP A 87 -21.83 -6.34 -3.82
N PHE A 88 -20.53 -6.01 -3.74
CA PHE A 88 -20.05 -4.78 -3.10
C PHE A 88 -20.72 -3.54 -3.70
N CYS A 89 -20.66 -3.38 -5.02
CA CYS A 89 -21.26 -2.25 -5.73
C CYS A 89 -22.78 -2.15 -5.52
N LYS A 90 -23.48 -3.30 -5.43
CA LYS A 90 -24.92 -3.34 -5.22
C LYS A 90 -25.32 -2.73 -3.87
N ARG A 91 -24.53 -2.95 -2.80
CA ARG A 91 -24.78 -2.37 -1.47
C ARG A 91 -24.79 -0.85 -1.49
N PHE A 92 -23.97 -0.24 -2.34
CA PHE A 92 -23.81 1.21 -2.43
C PHE A 92 -24.51 1.85 -3.64
N SER A 93 -25.32 1.08 -4.39
CA SER A 93 -25.95 1.52 -5.63
C SER A 93 -24.95 2.16 -6.63
N LEU A 94 -23.74 1.61 -6.70
CA LEU A 94 -22.64 2.11 -7.52
C LEU A 94 -22.45 1.23 -8.77
N GLN A 95 -22.11 1.82 -9.91
CA GLN A 95 -21.72 1.05 -11.09
C GLN A 95 -20.29 0.51 -10.92
N ILE A 96 -20.03 -0.72 -11.36
CA ILE A 96 -18.71 -1.35 -11.29
C ILE A 96 -17.64 -0.50 -11.99
N SER A 97 -17.95 0.04 -13.16
CA SER A 97 -17.03 0.94 -13.89
C SER A 97 -16.68 2.22 -13.12
N SER A 98 -17.61 2.75 -12.33
CA SER A 98 -17.35 3.90 -11.45
C SER A 98 -16.44 3.50 -10.29
N LEU A 99 -16.66 2.33 -9.69
CA LEU A 99 -15.79 1.81 -8.64
C LEU A 99 -14.36 1.63 -9.16
N GLU A 100 -14.20 0.93 -10.30
CA GLU A 100 -12.90 0.67 -10.90
C GLU A 100 -12.16 1.95 -11.24
N TYR A 101 -12.83 2.91 -11.87
CA TYR A 101 -12.25 4.22 -12.15
C TYR A 101 -11.74 4.91 -10.88
N CYS A 102 -12.55 4.95 -9.82
CA CYS A 102 -12.18 5.61 -8.57
C CYS A 102 -11.05 4.88 -7.85
N VAL A 103 -11.09 3.54 -7.78
CA VAL A 103 -10.02 2.71 -7.21
C VAL A 103 -8.72 2.95 -7.96
N ASP A 104 -8.73 2.88 -9.29
CA ASP A 104 -7.56 3.10 -10.14
C ASP A 104 -6.95 4.49 -9.91
N LYS A 105 -7.78 5.53 -9.72
CA LYS A 105 -7.31 6.89 -9.41
C LYS A 105 -6.68 7.02 -8.03
N ILE A 106 -7.15 6.28 -7.03
CA ILE A 106 -6.58 6.28 -5.68
C ILE A 106 -5.27 5.50 -5.68
N ILE A 107 -5.27 4.25 -6.17
CA ILE A 107 -4.08 3.39 -6.16
C ILE A 107 -2.93 3.98 -6.99
N SER A 108 -3.24 4.58 -8.15
CA SER A 108 -2.22 5.20 -9.00
C SER A 108 -1.65 6.50 -8.41
N LEU A 109 -2.42 7.21 -7.58
CA LEU A 109 -1.94 8.44 -6.94
C LEU A 109 -0.92 8.13 -5.84
N PHE A 110 -1.17 7.07 -5.07
CA PHE A 110 -0.39 6.70 -3.90
C PHE A 110 0.61 5.56 -4.17
N GLY A 111 0.58 4.97 -5.36
CA GLY A 111 1.46 3.85 -5.72
C GLY A 111 1.15 2.55 -4.97
N TYR A 112 -0.13 2.31 -4.64
CA TYR A 112 -0.51 1.10 -3.90
C TYR A 112 -0.05 -0.17 -4.63
N ILE A 113 0.47 -1.12 -3.87
CA ILE A 113 0.82 -2.44 -4.37
C ILE A 113 -0.46 -3.28 -4.39
N LYS A 114 -0.78 -3.86 -5.54
CA LYS A 114 -1.98 -4.68 -5.74
C LYS A 114 -1.60 -6.15 -5.84
N PHE A 115 -2.23 -6.97 -5.02
CA PHE A 115 -2.13 -8.43 -5.01
C PHE A 115 -3.41 -9.02 -5.59
N LEU A 116 -3.31 -10.22 -6.13
CA LEU A 116 -4.46 -11.02 -6.52
C LEU A 116 -4.31 -12.38 -5.85
N ASP A 117 -5.34 -12.84 -5.13
CA ASP A 117 -5.36 -14.24 -4.67
C ASP A 117 -5.59 -15.21 -5.85
N ASP A 118 -5.62 -16.51 -5.54
CA ASP A 118 -5.85 -17.57 -6.52
C ASP A 118 -7.22 -17.46 -7.24
N MET A 119 -8.18 -16.77 -6.63
CA MET A 119 -9.50 -16.48 -7.22
C MET A 119 -9.56 -15.13 -7.94
N ASN A 120 -8.43 -14.41 -8.06
CA ASN A 120 -8.28 -13.08 -8.63
C ASN A 120 -9.02 -11.96 -7.87
N PHE A 121 -9.28 -12.13 -6.56
CA PHE A 121 -9.72 -11.00 -5.75
C PHE A 121 -8.54 -10.08 -5.41
N PRO A 122 -8.72 -8.76 -5.54
CA PRO A 122 -7.64 -7.82 -5.31
C PRO A 122 -7.45 -7.51 -3.82
N TYR A 123 -6.19 -7.44 -3.40
CA TYR A 123 -5.78 -6.87 -2.12
C TYR A 123 -4.82 -5.71 -2.35
N PHE A 124 -4.76 -4.77 -1.41
CA PHE A 124 -4.01 -3.53 -1.59
C PHE A 124 -3.17 -3.20 -0.35
N ILE A 125 -1.92 -2.78 -0.59
CA ILE A 125 -0.98 -2.30 0.43
C ILE A 125 -0.54 -0.88 0.09
N ASP A 126 -0.53 -0.01 1.09
CA ASP A 126 0.03 1.34 0.99
C ASP A 126 1.54 1.30 1.25
N PRO A 127 2.40 1.48 0.23
CA PRO A 127 3.83 1.31 0.40
C PRO A 127 4.49 2.29 1.39
N GLU A 128 3.84 3.42 1.68
CA GLU A 128 4.38 4.46 2.58
C GLU A 128 3.92 4.31 4.03
N ARG A 129 2.81 3.61 4.29
CA ARG A 129 2.16 3.61 5.61
C ARG A 129 1.85 2.23 6.17
N ASP A 130 2.00 1.20 5.35
CA ASP A 130 1.73 -0.15 5.79
C ASP A 130 2.87 -0.66 6.68
N LEU A 131 2.55 -0.85 7.96
CA LEU A 131 3.50 -1.33 8.96
C LEU A 131 4.03 -2.72 8.61
N SER A 132 3.20 -3.57 7.98
CA SER A 132 3.61 -4.91 7.60
C SER A 132 4.69 -4.89 6.53
N LEU A 133 4.55 -4.00 5.54
CA LEU A 133 5.57 -3.81 4.52
C LEU A 133 6.86 -3.20 5.08
N GLU A 134 6.76 -2.25 6.02
CA GLU A 134 7.94 -1.69 6.70
C GLU A 134 8.70 -2.76 7.47
N ILE A 135 7.99 -3.62 8.20
CA ILE A 135 8.59 -4.77 8.91
C ILE A 135 9.26 -5.72 7.91
N ILE A 136 8.60 -6.05 6.80
CA ILE A 136 9.16 -6.90 5.74
C ILE A 136 10.48 -6.31 5.22
N LYS A 137 10.50 -5.02 4.85
CA LYS A 137 11.72 -4.34 4.37
C LYS A 137 12.86 -4.43 5.37
N ASN A 138 12.58 -4.20 6.65
CA ASN A 138 13.60 -4.28 7.71
C ASN A 138 14.14 -5.71 7.89
N ILE A 139 13.28 -6.73 7.85
CA ILE A 139 13.69 -8.14 7.90
C ILE A 139 14.60 -8.48 6.71
N VAL A 140 14.18 -8.10 5.50
CA VAL A 140 14.93 -8.35 4.26
C VAL A 140 16.32 -7.72 4.35
N LYS A 141 16.40 -6.43 4.68
CA LYS A 141 17.66 -5.72 4.83
C LYS A 141 18.60 -6.37 5.84
N SER A 142 18.11 -6.66 7.04
CA SER A 142 18.92 -7.27 8.10
C SER A 142 19.48 -8.65 7.68
N LYS A 143 18.67 -9.47 6.99
CA LYS A 143 19.10 -10.80 6.55
C LYS A 143 20.09 -10.74 5.40
N ILE A 144 19.94 -9.77 4.49
CA ILE A 144 20.90 -9.53 3.40
C ILE A 144 22.24 -9.06 3.96
N GLU A 145 22.25 -8.07 4.86
CA GLU A 145 23.47 -7.61 5.54
C GLU A 145 24.20 -8.77 6.22
N ALA A 146 23.48 -9.64 6.93
CA ALA A 146 24.07 -10.82 7.57
C ALA A 146 24.61 -11.84 6.55
N ALA A 147 23.91 -12.05 5.42
CA ALA A 147 24.36 -12.93 4.35
C ALA A 147 25.63 -12.39 3.68
N MET A 148 25.71 -11.08 3.45
CA MET A 148 26.87 -10.39 2.89
C MET A 148 28.10 -10.49 3.79
N ILE A 149 27.95 -10.28 5.10
CA ILE A 149 29.06 -10.45 6.05
C ILE A 149 29.55 -11.92 6.03
N LYS A 150 28.63 -12.89 5.99
CA LYS A 150 29.00 -14.31 5.87
C LYS A 150 29.75 -14.60 4.56
N PHE A 151 29.37 -13.98 3.45
CA PHE A 151 30.13 -14.08 2.21
C PHE A 151 31.55 -13.53 2.38
N LEU A 152 31.71 -12.33 2.95
CA LEU A 152 33.03 -11.70 3.12
C LEU A 152 33.95 -12.51 4.05
N LEU A 153 33.39 -13.13 5.10
CA LEU A 153 34.16 -13.93 6.05
C LEU A 153 34.49 -15.34 5.54
N TYR A 154 33.55 -15.97 4.83
CA TYR A 154 33.62 -17.40 4.51
C TYR A 154 33.71 -17.71 3.02
N ASN A 155 33.73 -16.70 2.14
CA ASN A 155 33.88 -16.85 0.70
C ASN A 155 32.82 -17.79 0.08
N ARG A 156 31.60 -17.75 0.63
CA ARG A 156 30.48 -18.60 0.18
C ARG A 156 29.52 -17.79 -0.68
N PRO A 157 29.29 -18.15 -1.95
CA PRO A 157 28.42 -17.40 -2.84
C PRO A 157 26.99 -17.34 -2.28
N ILE A 158 26.36 -16.18 -2.41
CA ILE A 158 24.95 -16.00 -2.03
C ILE A 158 24.08 -16.41 -3.21
N ASN A 159 23.13 -17.30 -2.97
CA ASN A 159 22.06 -17.63 -3.90
C ASN A 159 20.82 -16.81 -3.51
N SER A 160 20.43 -15.88 -4.38
CA SER A 160 19.29 -14.98 -4.13
C SER A 160 17.97 -15.72 -3.99
N GLN A 161 17.73 -16.77 -4.76
CA GLN A 161 16.49 -17.55 -4.72
C GLN A 161 16.33 -18.26 -3.37
N ILE A 162 17.38 -18.95 -2.91
CA ILE A 162 17.37 -19.63 -1.60
C ILE A 162 17.20 -18.62 -0.45
N LEU A 163 17.83 -17.45 -0.58
CA LEU A 163 17.69 -16.38 0.41
C LEU A 163 16.25 -15.84 0.44
N THR A 164 15.64 -15.62 -0.72
CA THR A 164 14.24 -15.19 -0.86
C THR A 164 13.28 -16.21 -0.27
N GLU A 165 13.38 -17.50 -0.60
CA GLU A 165 12.52 -18.55 -0.03
C GLU A 165 12.59 -18.60 1.50
N GLY A 166 13.80 -18.52 2.05
CA GLY A 166 14.00 -18.46 3.49
C GLY A 166 13.47 -17.17 4.12
N LEU A 167 13.55 -16.03 3.43
CA LEU A 167 12.98 -14.76 3.89
C LEU A 167 11.45 -14.81 3.93
N VAL A 168 10.82 -15.29 2.86
CA VAL A 168 9.36 -15.41 2.78
C VAL A 168 8.85 -16.33 3.91
N SER A 169 9.52 -17.46 4.14
CA SER A 169 9.18 -18.37 5.23
C SER A 169 9.28 -17.69 6.61
N ASP A 170 10.37 -16.98 6.88
CA ASP A 170 10.54 -16.27 8.16
C ASP A 170 9.49 -15.15 8.34
N ILE A 171 9.19 -14.41 7.27
CA ILE A 171 8.20 -13.31 7.29
C ILE A 171 6.80 -13.83 7.65
N VAL A 172 6.38 -14.94 7.05
CA VAL A 172 5.05 -15.52 7.23
C VAL A 172 4.94 -16.27 8.56
N PHE A 173 5.88 -17.16 8.85
CA PHE A 173 5.72 -18.10 9.97
C PHE A 173 6.30 -17.57 11.29
N GLU A 174 7.48 -16.96 11.26
CA GLU A 174 8.16 -16.46 12.47
C GLU A 174 7.63 -15.08 12.86
N HIS A 175 7.60 -14.15 11.90
CA HIS A 175 7.21 -12.76 12.16
C HIS A 175 5.72 -12.49 12.01
N LYS A 176 4.96 -13.39 11.36
CA LYS A 176 3.52 -13.22 11.07
C LYS A 176 3.20 -11.85 10.46
N ALA A 177 4.12 -11.34 9.65
CA ALA A 177 4.03 -10.03 9.04
C ALA A 177 3.27 -10.06 7.71
N PHE A 178 2.77 -11.22 7.29
CA PHE A 178 1.93 -11.36 6.10
C PHE A 178 1.05 -12.61 6.20
N PRO A 179 -0.16 -12.63 5.60
CA PRO A 179 -0.98 -13.85 5.52
C PRO A 179 -0.30 -14.95 4.70
N GLU A 180 -0.44 -16.19 5.16
CA GLU A 180 0.13 -17.38 4.52
C GLU A 180 -0.52 -17.64 3.15
N GLU A 181 -1.79 -17.29 2.98
CA GLU A 181 -2.56 -17.58 1.78
C GLU A 181 -2.11 -16.74 0.57
N LEU A 182 -1.35 -15.66 0.80
CA LEU A 182 -0.78 -14.80 -0.23
C LEU A 182 0.74 -15.02 -0.39
N PHE A 183 1.25 -16.18 0.01
CA PHE A 183 2.68 -16.54 -0.01
C PHE A 183 3.34 -16.30 -1.37
N ARG A 184 2.67 -16.69 -2.46
CA ARG A 184 3.24 -16.56 -3.81
C ARG A 184 3.47 -15.11 -4.20
N GLN A 185 2.52 -14.25 -3.89
CA GLN A 185 2.59 -12.84 -4.22
C GLN A 185 3.57 -12.10 -3.30
N LEU A 186 3.74 -12.58 -2.05
CA LEU A 186 4.80 -12.11 -1.16
C LEU A 186 6.19 -12.43 -1.72
N TYR A 187 6.38 -13.62 -2.31
CA TYR A 187 7.66 -14.01 -2.92
C TYR A 187 8.13 -12.99 -3.95
N ASP A 188 7.25 -12.53 -4.85
CA ASP A 188 7.59 -11.57 -5.90
C ASP A 188 8.09 -10.24 -5.32
N ILE A 189 7.49 -9.78 -4.22
CA ILE A 189 7.90 -8.56 -3.51
C ILE A 189 9.23 -8.74 -2.82
N VAL A 190 9.38 -9.83 -2.05
CA VAL A 190 10.63 -10.10 -1.34
C VAL A 190 11.77 -10.28 -2.33
N SER A 191 11.54 -10.97 -3.45
CA SER A 191 12.54 -11.12 -4.52
C SER A 191 12.96 -9.76 -5.08
N SER A 192 12.00 -8.87 -5.34
CA SER A 192 12.29 -7.53 -5.85
C SER A 192 13.08 -6.69 -4.83
N LEU A 193 12.73 -6.75 -3.54
CA LEU A 193 13.46 -6.08 -2.46
C LEU A 193 14.88 -6.63 -2.29
N VAL A 194 15.05 -7.95 -2.45
CA VAL A 194 16.36 -8.60 -2.39
C VAL A 194 17.25 -8.14 -3.55
N GLU A 195 16.71 -8.04 -4.76
CA GLU A 195 17.44 -7.54 -5.92
C GLU A 195 17.82 -6.05 -5.80
N GLU A 196 16.92 -5.22 -5.26
CA GLU A 196 17.18 -3.81 -4.98
C GLU A 196 18.33 -3.64 -3.99
N GLU A 197 18.27 -4.34 -2.86
CA GLU A 197 19.33 -4.31 -1.85
C GLU A 197 20.66 -4.82 -2.41
N PHE A 198 20.69 -5.88 -3.23
CA PHE A 198 21.95 -6.31 -3.86
C PHE A 198 22.51 -5.28 -4.86
N THR A 199 21.65 -4.55 -5.55
CA THR A 199 22.06 -3.52 -6.53
C THR A 199 22.65 -2.31 -5.82
N ASP A 200 22.07 -1.88 -4.70
CA ASP A 200 22.60 -0.80 -3.87
C ASP A 200 24.00 -1.14 -3.32
N HIS A 201 24.26 -2.43 -3.09
CA HIS A 201 25.57 -2.95 -2.74
C HIS A 201 26.41 -3.33 -3.97
N ASN A 202 26.49 -2.46 -4.99
CA ASN A 202 27.26 -2.68 -6.24
C ASN A 202 28.68 -3.22 -6.04
N GLU A 203 29.36 -2.79 -4.97
CA GLU A 203 30.72 -3.24 -4.61
C GLU A 203 30.75 -4.77 -4.37
N TYR A 204 29.68 -5.33 -3.84
CA TYR A 204 29.53 -6.75 -3.55
C TYR A 204 29.34 -7.60 -4.82
N VAL A 205 28.50 -7.15 -5.76
CA VAL A 205 28.32 -7.84 -7.05
C VAL A 205 29.66 -7.91 -7.79
N MET A 206 30.45 -6.83 -7.75
CA MET A 206 31.79 -6.81 -8.32
C MET A 206 32.76 -7.75 -7.60
N LEU A 207 32.72 -7.83 -6.26
CA LEU A 207 33.54 -8.76 -5.48
C LEU A 207 33.15 -10.23 -5.76
N GLN A 208 31.86 -10.54 -5.85
CA GLN A 208 31.39 -11.88 -6.17
C GLN A 208 31.81 -12.31 -7.58
N GLN A 209 31.65 -11.43 -8.58
CA GLN A 209 32.11 -11.68 -9.95
C GLN A 209 33.64 -11.81 -10.04
N LYS A 210 34.40 -11.06 -9.24
CA LYS A 210 35.87 -11.06 -9.30
C LYS A 210 36.50 -12.30 -8.66
N TYR A 211 35.89 -12.85 -7.62
CA TYR A 211 36.50 -13.91 -6.81
C TYR A 211 35.83 -15.29 -6.93
N PHE A 212 34.61 -15.40 -7.49
CA PHE A 212 33.83 -16.64 -7.46
C PHE A 212 33.10 -17.01 -8.76
N ILE A 213 33.10 -16.16 -9.78
CA ILE A 213 32.59 -16.43 -11.14
C ILE A 213 33.77 -16.37 -12.10
#